data_AF-A0A7J0D487-F1
#
_entry.id   AF-A0A7J0D487-F1
#
_cell.length_a   1.000
_cell.length_b   1.000
_cell.length_c   1.000
_cell.angle_alpha   90.00
_cell.angle_beta   90.00
_cell.angle_gamma   90.00
#
_symmetry.space_group_name_H-M   'P 1'
#
loop_
_entity.id
_entity.type
_entity.pdbx_description
1 polymer ?
#
loop_
_entity_poly.entity_id
_entity_poly.type
_entity_poly.pdbx_seq_one_letter_code
_entity_poly.pdbx_strand_id
1 'polypeptide(L)'
;MSDIKVGDRVRVVSEYTDGTGSINGRVGAITRIDSGDVVFPYRVLLDGDSEYDATWVYEVRPLEHTPAHADRESLVTLAKTLLAGTPHTVADIIAMANFLAGE
;
A
#
# COMPACT_ATOMS: atom_id res chain seq x y z
N MET A 1 15.37 2.60 7.41
CA MET A 1 14.81 1.54 6.55
C MET A 1 13.37 1.36 6.99
N SER A 2 12.42 1.63 6.11
CA SER A 2 11.00 1.45 6.44
C SER A 2 10.75 -0.01 6.78
N ASP A 3 10.09 -0.25 7.91
CA ASP A 3 9.77 -1.58 8.42
C ASP A 3 8.64 -2.19 7.57
N ILE A 4 9.01 -2.94 6.52
CA ILE A 4 8.05 -3.60 5.61
C ILE A 4 7.43 -4.81 6.31
N LYS A 5 6.09 -4.91 6.25
CA LYS A 5 5.32 -5.98 6.89
C LYS A 5 4.46 -6.73 5.88
N VAL A 6 4.04 -7.95 6.26
CA VAL A 6 3.01 -8.69 5.52
C VAL A 6 1.71 -7.88 5.51
N GLY A 7 1.10 -7.76 4.33
CA GLY A 7 -0.06 -6.91 4.07
C GLY A 7 0.29 -5.54 3.50
N ASP A 8 1.54 -5.08 3.60
CA ASP A 8 1.92 -3.77 3.07
C ASP A 8 1.83 -3.73 1.55
N ARG A 9 1.38 -2.57 1.05
CA ARG A 9 1.36 -2.25 -0.37
C ARG A 9 2.74 -1.76 -0.78
N VAL A 10 3.33 -2.42 -1.75
CA VAL A 10 4.69 -2.16 -2.19
C VAL A 10 4.79 -2.06 -3.70
N ARG A 11 5.80 -1.32 -4.16
CA ARG A 11 6.29 -1.36 -5.53
C ARG A 11 7.54 -2.22 -5.57
N VAL A 12 7.60 -3.15 -6.52
CA VAL A 12 8.82 -3.92 -6.79
C VAL A 12 9.86 -2.97 -7.38
N VAL A 13 11.00 -2.84 -6.71
CA VAL A 13 12.15 -2.08 -7.23
C VAL A 13 13.01 -2.98 -8.09
N SER A 14 13.26 -4.20 -7.60
CA SER A 14 14.10 -5.17 -8.28
C SER A 14 13.62 -6.60 -8.00
N GLU A 15 13.29 -7.34 -9.06
CA GLU A 15 12.98 -8.76 -9.03
C GLU A 15 14.24 -9.56 -8.64
N TYR A 16 15.36 -9.29 -9.30
CA TYR A 16 16.65 -9.95 -9.10
C TYR A 16 17.70 -9.00 -8.49
N THR A 17 18.83 -9.54 -8.01
CA THR A 17 19.94 -8.76 -7.42
C THR A 17 20.66 -7.86 -8.42
N ASP A 18 20.52 -8.13 -9.72
CA ASP A 18 21.19 -7.40 -10.80
C ASP A 18 20.38 -6.21 -11.35
N GLY A 19 19.21 -5.93 -10.79
CA GLY A 19 18.34 -4.83 -11.25
C GLY A 19 17.43 -5.21 -12.42
N THR A 20 17.50 -6.44 -12.92
CA THR A 20 16.64 -6.90 -14.01
C THR A 20 15.34 -7.49 -13.48
N GLY A 21 14.36 -7.68 -14.36
CA GLY A 21 13.07 -8.24 -13.97
C GLY A 21 11.91 -7.70 -14.80
N SER A 22 11.02 -8.59 -15.20
CA SER A 22 9.83 -8.25 -15.99
C SER A 22 8.77 -7.52 -15.16
N ILE A 23 8.85 -7.65 -13.83
CA ILE A 23 7.87 -7.10 -12.90
C ILE A 23 8.39 -5.86 -12.16
N ASN A 24 9.59 -5.37 -12.48
CA ASN A 24 10.14 -4.15 -11.87
C ASN A 24 9.20 -2.96 -12.14
N GLY A 25 8.90 -2.19 -11.09
CA GLY A 25 7.94 -1.10 -11.13
C GLY A 25 6.47 -1.51 -10.94
N ARG A 26 6.14 -2.80 -11.05
CA ARG A 26 4.79 -3.30 -10.73
C ARG A 26 4.51 -3.16 -9.23
N VAL A 27 3.23 -3.11 -8.91
CA VAL A 27 2.71 -2.89 -7.56
C VAL A 27 2.00 -4.15 -7.10
N GLY A 28 2.09 -4.43 -5.81
CA GLY A 28 1.41 -5.55 -5.18
C GLY A 28 1.36 -5.43 -3.66
N ALA A 29 0.94 -6.52 -3.02
CA ALA A 29 0.93 -6.64 -1.56
C ALA A 29 1.95 -7.70 -1.10
N ILE A 30 2.62 -7.46 0.03
CA ILE A 30 3.47 -8.46 0.67
C ILE A 30 2.61 -9.58 1.22
N THR A 31 2.83 -10.80 0.74
CA THR A 31 2.16 -12.01 1.25
C THR A 31 3.03 -12.77 2.25
N ARG A 32 4.37 -12.65 2.14
CA ARG A 32 5.32 -13.31 3.03
C ARG A 32 6.67 -12.58 3.02
N ILE A 33 7.41 -12.71 4.11
CA ILE A 33 8.79 -12.25 4.25
C ILE A 33 9.63 -13.43 4.74
N ASP A 34 10.78 -13.66 4.12
CA ASP A 34 11.80 -14.59 4.58
C ASP A 34 13.09 -13.82 4.91
N SER A 35 13.29 -13.52 6.18
CA SER A 35 14.48 -12.78 6.63
C SER A 35 15.78 -13.58 6.53
N GLY A 36 15.71 -14.89 6.27
CA GLY A 36 16.88 -15.75 6.07
C GLY A 36 17.39 -15.77 4.64
N ASP A 37 16.55 -15.38 3.66
CA ASP A 37 16.90 -15.35 2.25
C ASP A 37 17.35 -13.94 1.84
N VAL A 38 18.63 -13.77 1.54
CA VAL A 38 19.20 -12.48 1.12
C VAL A 38 19.02 -12.19 -0.36
N VAL A 39 18.59 -13.16 -1.16
CA VAL A 39 18.44 -13.05 -2.62
C VAL A 39 16.98 -12.76 -2.97
N PHE A 40 16.04 -13.40 -2.26
CA PHE A 40 14.61 -13.19 -2.48
C PHE A 40 13.82 -13.10 -1.16
N PRO A 41 14.04 -12.05 -0.35
CA PRO A 41 13.42 -11.92 0.97
C PRO A 41 11.91 -11.63 0.96
N TYR A 42 11.34 -11.11 -0.13
CA TYR A 42 9.96 -10.60 -0.15
C TYR A 42 9.08 -11.35 -1.13
N ARG A 43 7.94 -11.89 -0.68
CA ARG A 43 6.92 -12.48 -1.56
C ARG A 43 5.79 -11.50 -1.82
N VAL A 44 5.55 -11.16 -3.08
CA VAL A 44 4.59 -10.14 -3.52
C VAL A 44 3.51 -10.77 -4.38
N LEU A 45 2.24 -10.50 -4.06
CA LEU A 45 1.11 -10.72 -4.98
C LEU A 45 0.87 -9.43 -5.75
N LEU A 46 1.08 -9.46 -7.06
CA LEU A 46 0.95 -8.28 -7.92
C LEU A 46 -0.51 -7.99 -8.25
N ASP A 47 -0.82 -6.71 -8.47
CA ASP A 47 -2.17 -6.29 -8.86
C ASP A 47 -2.57 -6.90 -10.20
N GLY A 48 -3.77 -7.50 -10.23
CA GLY A 48 -4.34 -8.15 -11.41
C GLY A 48 -3.93 -9.61 -11.61
N ASP A 49 -3.01 -10.13 -10.80
CA ASP A 49 -2.58 -11.53 -10.86
C ASP A 49 -3.43 -12.40 -9.91
N SER A 50 -3.43 -13.72 -10.12
CA SER A 50 -4.14 -14.65 -9.23
C SER A 50 -3.36 -14.85 -7.93
N GLU A 51 -4.03 -15.22 -6.84
CA GLU A 51 -3.38 -15.51 -5.54
C GLU A 51 -2.27 -16.57 -5.63
N TYR A 52 -2.37 -17.45 -6.62
CA TYR A 52 -1.40 -18.50 -6.92
C TYR A 52 -0.13 -17.99 -7.62
N ASP A 53 -0.15 -16.77 -8.18
CA ASP A 53 0.94 -16.17 -8.96
C ASP A 53 1.87 -15.27 -8.13
N ALA A 54 1.74 -15.29 -6.79
CA ALA A 54 2.60 -14.49 -5.93
C ALA A 54 4.07 -14.93 -6.02
N THR A 55 4.93 -13.98 -6.33
CA THR A 55 6.35 -14.19 -6.70
C THR A 55 7.31 -13.61 -5.66
N TRP A 56 8.52 -14.14 -5.58
CA TRP A 56 9.55 -13.65 -4.69
C TRP A 56 10.47 -12.65 -5.39
N VAL A 57 10.84 -11.58 -4.70
CA VAL A 57 11.62 -10.46 -5.23
C VAL A 57 12.71 -10.02 -4.28
N TYR A 58 13.75 -9.41 -4.85
CA TYR A 58 14.92 -8.93 -4.12
C TYR A 58 14.64 -7.64 -3.34
N GLU A 59 14.09 -6.61 -4.00
CA GLU A 59 13.90 -5.29 -3.39
C GLU A 59 12.51 -4.73 -3.66
N VAL A 60 11.89 -4.20 -2.60
CA VAL A 60 10.61 -3.52 -2.63
C VAL A 60 10.71 -2.14 -1.97
N ARG A 61 9.82 -1.24 -2.36
CA ARG A 61 9.58 0.03 -1.65
C ARG A 61 8.13 0.10 -1.19
N PRO A 62 7.88 0.61 0.03
CA PRO A 62 6.52 0.86 0.46
C PRO A 62 5.92 1.91 -0.46
N LEU A 63 4.70 1.68 -0.90
CA LEU A 63 3.89 2.76 -1.43
C LEU A 63 3.39 3.56 -0.23
N GLU A 64 3.51 4.88 -0.29
CA GLU A 64 2.93 5.75 0.74
C GLU A 64 1.49 5.33 0.97
N HIS A 65 1.11 5.18 2.24
CA HIS A 65 -0.18 4.63 2.65
C HIS A 65 -1.33 5.31 1.90
N THR A 66 -1.82 4.68 0.84
CA THR A 66 -3.17 4.98 0.36
C THR A 66 -4.10 4.56 1.50
N PRO A 67 -5.07 5.40 1.92
CA PRO A 67 -5.67 5.33 3.26
C PRO A 67 -6.64 4.16 3.49
N ALA A 68 -6.51 3.04 2.77
CA ALA A 68 -7.36 1.87 2.92
C ALA A 68 -7.19 1.16 4.28
N HIS A 69 -6.09 1.43 4.99
CA HIS A 69 -5.83 0.97 6.37
C HIS A 69 -5.43 2.11 7.31
N ALA A 70 -5.77 3.35 6.97
CA ALA A 70 -5.64 4.43 7.95
C ALA A 70 -6.63 4.13 9.09
N ASP A 71 -6.12 4.10 10.33
CA ASP A 71 -6.98 3.94 11.48
C ASP A 71 -8.02 5.08 11.49
N ARG A 72 -9.19 4.83 12.08
CA ARG A 72 -10.31 5.79 12.09
C ARG A 72 -9.88 7.18 12.57
N GLU A 73 -8.93 7.26 13.50
CA GLU A 73 -8.40 8.51 14.04
C GLU A 73 -7.56 9.29 13.01
N SER A 74 -6.74 8.59 12.23
CA SER A 74 -5.99 9.15 11.10
C SER A 74 -6.92 9.70 10.00
N LEU A 75 -8.00 8.97 9.68
CA LEU A 75 -9.01 9.41 8.72
C LEU A 75 -9.78 10.65 9.22
N VAL A 76 -10.15 10.67 10.51
CA VAL A 76 -10.82 11.83 11.14
C VAL A 76 -9.90 13.04 11.20
N THR A 77 -8.59 12.86 11.38
CA THR A 77 -7.61 13.94 11.40
C THR A 77 -7.42 14.55 10.01
N LEU A 78 -7.37 13.72 8.97
CA LEU A 78 -7.32 14.18 7.58
C LEU A 78 -8.60 14.95 7.21
N ALA A 79 -9.76 14.40 7.57
CA ALA A 79 -11.06 15.04 7.40
C ALA A 79 -11.10 16.45 8.04
N LYS A 80 -10.70 16.57 9.31
CA LYS A 80 -10.63 17.86 10.01
C LYS A 80 -9.69 18.86 9.34
N THR A 81 -8.59 18.38 8.75
CA THR A 81 -7.61 19.22 8.05
C THR A 81 -8.17 19.74 6.73
N LEU A 82 -8.85 18.90 5.95
CA LEU A 82 -9.53 19.30 4.71
C LEU A 82 -10.68 20.26 4.99
N LEU A 83 -11.31 20.13 6.16
CA LEU A 83 -12.39 21.01 6.58
C LEU A 83 -11.91 22.35 7.17
N ALA A 84 -10.62 22.53 7.45
CA ALA A 84 -10.13 23.76 8.06
C ALA A 84 -10.03 24.90 7.03
N GLY A 85 -10.81 25.96 7.24
CA GLY A 85 -10.71 27.21 6.46
C GLY A 85 -11.62 27.31 5.23
N THR A 86 -12.50 26.34 5.01
CA THR A 86 -13.42 26.28 3.87
C THR A 86 -14.89 26.36 4.36
N PRO A 87 -15.79 27.11 3.70
CA PRO A 87 -17.22 27.08 4.01
C PRO A 87 -17.82 25.78 3.46
N HIS A 88 -18.04 24.81 4.33
CA HIS A 88 -18.56 23.50 3.94
C HIS A 88 -20.05 23.50 3.78
N THR A 89 -20.52 22.85 2.72
CA THR A 89 -21.94 22.59 2.52
C THR A 89 -22.34 21.27 3.16
N VAL A 90 -23.63 21.07 3.37
CA VAL A 90 -24.19 19.80 3.89
C VAL A 90 -23.79 18.62 2.99
N ALA A 91 -23.59 18.84 1.68
CA ALA A 91 -23.15 17.82 0.74
C ALA A 91 -21.71 17.36 0.99
N ASP A 92 -20.81 18.27 1.37
CA ASP A 92 -19.41 17.93 1.68
C ASP A 92 -19.31 17.06 2.94
N ILE A 93 -20.17 17.33 3.93
CA ILE A 93 -20.27 16.55 5.17
C ILE A 93 -20.83 15.14 4.88
N ILE A 94 -21.83 15.03 4.01
CA ILE A 94 -22.42 13.73 3.63
C ILE A 94 -21.43 12.90 2.79
N ALA A 95 -20.75 13.52 1.82
CA ALA A 95 -19.74 12.84 1.02
C ALA A 95 -18.60 12.30 1.89
N MET A 96 -18.20 13.06 2.90
CA MET A 96 -17.19 12.65 3.87
C MET A 96 -17.70 11.55 4.81
N ALA A 97 -18.96 11.59 5.24
CA ALA A 97 -19.57 10.54 6.05
C ALA A 97 -19.63 9.20 5.29
N ASN A 98 -20.02 9.22 4.01
CA ASN A 98 -20.05 8.03 3.17
C ASN A 98 -18.63 7.49 2.91
N PHE A 99 -17.68 8.38 2.61
CA PHE A 99 -16.28 8.02 2.45
C PHE A 99 -15.69 7.36 3.71
N LEU A 100 -16.02 7.87 4.90
CA LEU A 100 -15.58 7.30 6.18
C LEU A 100 -16.32 6.01 6.55
N ALA A 101 -17.54 5.79 6.05
CA ALA A 101 -18.31 4.58 6.25
C ALA A 101 -17.88 3.43 5.31
N GLY A 102 -17.11 3.74 4.26
CA GLY A 102 -16.68 2.77 3.26
C GLY A 102 -17.78 2.43 2.24
N GLU A 103 -18.75 3.33 2.05
CA GLU A 103 -19.81 3.23 1.02
C GLU A 103 -19.43 3.90 -0.30
#